data_AF-A0A370DYF0-F1
#
_entry.id   AF-A0A370DYF0-F1
#
_cell.length_a   1.000
_cell.length_b   1.000
_cell.length_c   1.000
_cell.angle_alpha   90.00
_cell.angle_beta   90.00
_cell.angle_gamma   90.00
#
_symmetry.space_group_name_H-M   'P 1'
#
loop_
_entity.id
_entity.type
_entity.pdbx_description
1 polymer ?
#
loop_
_entity_poly.entity_id
_entity_poly.type
_entity_poly.pdbx_seq_one_letter_code
_entity_poly.pdbx_strand_id
1 'polypeptide(L)'
;MRTSPVKTRCPHCECLCVIRDCKQLSNTCREIKFQCQNIDCGFTFVSTLSADRTLSPSARPNPTINIPLSADVSRDRIMSSMQNSAEE
;
A
#
# COMPACT_ATOMS: atom_id res chain seq x y z
N MET A 1 -12.82 -8.56 12.72
CA MET A 1 -12.05 -9.44 11.82
C MET A 1 -10.74 -8.75 11.45
N ARG A 2 -9.59 -9.25 11.92
CA ARG A 2 -8.28 -8.77 11.47
C ARG A 2 -7.90 -9.55 10.20
N THR A 3 -8.43 -9.15 9.05
CA THR A 3 -7.93 -9.67 7.77
C THR A 3 -6.53 -9.10 7.57
N SER A 4 -5.51 -9.95 7.62
CA SER A 4 -4.12 -9.59 7.33
C SER A 4 -3.94 -9.63 5.80
N PRO A 5 -4.03 -8.50 5.07
CA PRO A 5 -4.14 -8.54 3.61
C PRO A 5 -2.78 -8.61 2.91
N VAL A 6 -1.70 -8.22 3.59
CA VAL A 6 -0.36 -8.18 3.01
C VAL A 6 0.37 -9.48 3.30
N LYS A 7 0.74 -10.20 2.23
CA LYS A 7 1.60 -11.39 2.29
C LYS A 7 3.02 -10.99 1.90
N THR A 8 3.98 -11.34 2.76
CA THR A 8 5.40 -11.11 2.53
C THR A 8 6.15 -12.42 2.77
N ARG A 9 7.26 -12.63 2.03
CA ARG A 9 8.16 -13.77 2.22
C ARG A 9 9.36 -13.36 3.07
N CYS A 10 9.85 -14.30 3.87
CA CYS A 10 11.06 -14.10 4.67
C CYS A 10 12.27 -13.93 3.73
N PRO A 11 13.13 -12.91 3.93
CA PRO A 11 14.32 -12.72 3.12
C PRO A 11 15.41 -13.80 3.35
N HIS A 12 15.31 -14.61 4.41
CA HIS A 12 16.30 -15.65 4.71
C HIS A 12 15.94 -17.04 4.19
N CYS A 13 14.66 -17.41 4.22
CA CYS A 13 14.21 -18.77 3.88
C CYS A 13 13.01 -18.80 2.93
N GLU A 14 12.54 -17.65 2.46
CA GLU A 14 11.42 -17.49 1.53
C GLU A 14 10.05 -18.03 1.99
N CYS A 15 9.98 -18.62 3.19
CA CYS A 15 8.75 -19.02 3.83
C CYS A 15 7.84 -17.81 4.07
N LEU A 16 6.54 -18.07 4.14
CA LEU A 16 5.55 -17.01 4.38
C LEU A 16 5.74 -16.40 5.77
N CYS A 17 5.55 -15.09 5.85
CA CYS A 17 5.52 -14.35 7.09
C CYS A 17 4.09 -14.01 7.52
N VAL A 18 3.88 -13.89 8.82
CA VAL A 18 2.64 -13.38 9.41
C VAL A 18 2.84 -11.98 9.96
N ILE A 19 1.81 -11.14 9.85
CA ILE A 19 1.78 -9.85 10.52
C ILE A 19 1.53 -10.07 12.01
N ARG A 20 2.37 -9.47 12.85
CA ARG A 20 2.22 -9.47 14.30
C ARG A 20 1.67 -8.15 14.81
N ASP A 21 2.05 -7.05 14.19
CA ASP A 21 1.58 -5.72 14.53
C ASP A 21 1.58 -4.80 13.31
N CYS A 22 0.70 -3.82 13.30
CA CYS A 22 0.60 -2.82 12.25
C CYS A 22 0.27 -1.47 12.90
N LYS A 23 1.24 -0.56 12.88
CA LYS A 23 1.12 0.79 13.42
C LYS A 23 0.95 1.78 12.28
N GLN A 24 -0.07 2.61 12.33
CA GLN A 24 -0.20 3.72 11.39
C GLN A 24 0.78 4.83 11.77
N LEU A 25 1.63 5.25 10.82
CA LEU A 25 2.60 6.33 11.02
C LEU A 25 2.07 7.67 10.49
N SER A 26 1.39 7.64 9.34
CA SER A 26 0.73 8.81 8.73
C SER A 26 -0.51 8.37 7.95
N ASN A 27 -1.18 9.30 7.27
CA ASN A 27 -2.33 8.96 6.41
C ASN A 27 -1.93 8.09 5.20
N THR A 28 -0.66 8.08 4.83
CA THR A 28 -0.13 7.38 3.65
C THR A 28 0.85 6.27 3.99
N CYS A 29 1.20 6.08 5.27
CA CYS A 29 2.30 5.22 5.69
C CYS A 29 1.95 4.39 6.94
N ARG A 30 2.34 3.12 6.93
CA ARG A 30 2.19 2.17 8.04
C ARG A 30 3.48 1.41 8.26
N GLU A 31 3.80 1.17 9.52
CA GLU A 31 4.85 0.25 9.95
C GLU A 31 4.23 -1.11 10.29
N ILE A 32 4.81 -2.18 9.77
CA ILE A 32 4.30 -3.54 9.90
C ILE A 32 5.41 -4.43 10.45
N LYS A 33 5.12 -5.11 11.56
CA LYS A 33 6.00 -6.12 12.14
C LYS A 33 5.61 -7.49 11.61
N PHE A 34 6.56 -8.18 10.99
CA PHE A 34 6.41 -9.52 10.45
C PHE A 34 7.20 -10.54 11.26
N GLN A 35 6.71 -11.78 11.29
CA GLN A 35 7.44 -12.94 11.79
C GLN A 35 7.37 -14.08 10.77
N CYS A 36 8.50 -14.70 10.48
CA CYS A 36 8.58 -15.90 9.65
C CYS A 36 7.79 -17.05 10.28
N GLN A 37 7.02 -17.80 9.47
CA GLN A 37 6.30 -18.98 9.95
C GLN A 37 7.19 -20.22 10.09
N ASN A 38 8.34 -20.26 9.40
CA ASN A 38 9.30 -21.34 9.60
C ASN A 38 9.93 -21.20 10.99
N ILE A 39 9.65 -22.17 11.87
CA ILE A 39 10.07 -22.19 13.27
C ILE A 39 11.61 -22.19 13.37
N ASP A 40 12.29 -22.91 12.48
CA ASP A 40 13.76 -22.98 12.47
C ASP A 40 14.40 -21.65 12.07
N CYS A 41 13.69 -20.86 11.24
CA CYS A 41 14.15 -19.54 10.84
C CYS A 41 13.81 -18.47 11.90
N GLY A 42 12.57 -18.44 12.39
CA GLY A 42 12.10 -17.54 13.45
C GLY A 42 12.22 -16.03 13.18
N PHE A 43 12.76 -15.63 12.00
CA PHE A 43 13.15 -14.25 11.73
C PHE A 43 11.98 -13.29 11.87
N THR A 44 12.21 -12.22 12.63
CA THR A 44 11.22 -11.18 12.93
C THR A 44 11.78 -9.85 12.48
N PHE A 45 11.02 -9.10 11.71
CA PHE A 45 11.47 -7.86 11.10
C PHE A 45 10.34 -6.85 10.97
N VAL A 46 10.72 -5.59 10.72
CA VAL A 46 9.80 -4.49 10.50
C VAL A 46 9.91 -4.05 9.04
N SER A 47 8.78 -3.72 8.44
CA SER A 47 8.70 -3.18 7.07
C SER A 47 7.71 -2.02 7.03
N THR A 48 7.91 -1.12 6.08
CA THR A 48 7.05 0.05 5.89
C THR A 48 6.21 -0.14 4.63
N LEU A 49 4.90 0.10 4.75
CA LEU A 49 3.96 0.13 3.62
C LEU A 49 3.51 1.57 3.39
N SER A 50 3.85 2.12 2.22
CA SER A 50 3.52 3.49 1.84
C SER A 50 2.73 3.56 0.52
N ALA A 51 1.84 4.55 0.42
CA ALA A 51 1.17 4.93 -0.82
C ALA A 51 1.99 6.01 -1.53
N ASP A 52 2.86 5.61 -2.46
CA ASP A 52 3.88 6.51 -3.03
C ASP A 52 3.40 7.28 -4.27
N ARG A 53 2.54 6.66 -5.08
CA ARG A 53 2.07 7.25 -6.33
C ARG A 53 0.65 6.84 -6.69
N THR A 54 -0.09 7.77 -7.26
CA THR A 54 -1.46 7.60 -7.75
C THR A 54 -1.42 7.02 -9.16
N LEU A 55 -1.93 5.80 -9.32
CA LEU A 55 -2.12 5.15 -10.63
C LEU A 55 -3.47 5.50 -11.25
N SER A 56 -4.50 5.65 -10.41
CA SER A 56 -5.82 6.11 -10.77
C SER A 56 -6.32 7.06 -9.67
N PRO A 57 -6.80 8.27 -9.99
CA PRO A 57 -7.33 9.18 -8.98
C PRO A 57 -8.49 8.57 -8.19
N SER A 58 -8.57 8.89 -6.89
CA SER A 58 -9.73 8.50 -6.08
C SER A 58 -10.98 9.26 -6.53
N ALA A 59 -12.12 8.58 -6.60
CA ALA A 59 -13.43 9.22 -6.81
C ALA A 59 -13.89 10.05 -5.60
N ARG A 60 -13.23 9.90 -4.44
CA ARG A 60 -13.48 10.67 -3.22
C ARG A 60 -12.13 11.09 -2.62
N PRO A 61 -11.45 12.09 -3.22
CA PRO A 61 -10.13 12.51 -2.75
C PRO A 61 -10.24 13.19 -1.38
N ASN A 62 -9.27 12.92 -0.51
CA ASN A 62 -9.11 13.68 0.73
C ASN A 62 -8.23 14.90 0.43
N PRO A 63 -8.73 16.15 0.56
CA PRO A 63 -7.99 17.35 0.18
C PRO A 63 -6.74 17.60 1.03
N THR A 64 -6.62 16.96 2.20
CA THR A 64 -5.45 17.08 3.08
C THR A 64 -4.31 16.13 2.71
N ILE A 65 -4.52 15.22 1.76
CA ILE A 65 -3.54 14.20 1.34
C ILE A 65 -3.12 14.49 -0.09
N ASN A 66 -1.82 14.71 -0.31
CA ASN A 66 -1.24 14.88 -1.63
C ASN A 66 -0.35 13.67 -1.96
N ILE A 67 -0.78 12.86 -2.93
CA ILE A 67 0.00 11.72 -3.47
C ILE A 67 0.24 12.01 -4.96
N PRO A 68 1.50 12.08 -5.42
CA PRO A 68 1.80 12.44 -6.79
C PRO A 68 1.27 11.39 -7.77
N LEU A 69 0.89 11.82 -8.98
CA LEU A 69 0.55 10.90 -10.06
C LEU A 69 1.80 10.16 -10.55
N SER A 70 1.66 8.89 -10.91
CA SER A 70 2.75 8.12 -11.53
C SER A 70 3.09 8.70 -12.91
N ALA A 71 4.37 8.73 -13.26
CA ALA A 71 4.86 9.30 -14.51
C ALA A 71 4.25 8.62 -15.76
N ASP A 72 3.96 7.32 -15.66
CA ASP A 72 3.38 6.52 -16.75
C ASP A 72 1.90 6.82 -17.02
N VAL A 73 1.25 7.60 -16.15
CA VAL A 73 -0.16 7.96 -16.34
C VAL A 73 -0.22 9.25 -17.15
N SER A 74 -0.57 9.13 -18.43
CA SER A 74 -0.83 10.28 -19.31
C SER A 74 -1.90 11.17 -18.69
N ARG A 75 -1.53 12.42 -18.38
CA ARG A 75 -2.48 13.44 -17.88
C ARG A 75 -3.68 13.61 -18.81
N ASP A 76 -3.46 13.51 -20.12
CA ASP A 76 -4.51 13.65 -21.13
C ASP A 76 -5.59 12.58 -20.98
N ARG A 77 -5.18 11.33 -20.65
CA ARG A 77 -6.13 10.24 -20.39
C ARG A 77 -6.95 10.48 -19.12
N ILE A 78 -6.34 11.01 -18.07
CA ILE A 78 -7.06 11.34 -16.84
C ILE A 78 -8.08 12.44 -17.11
N MET A 79 -7.65 13.56 -17.72
CA MET A 79 -8.53 14.71 -17.98
C MET A 79 -9.74 14.33 -18.83
N SER A 80 -9.53 13.53 -19.88
CA SER A 80 -10.60 13.02 -20.74
C SER A 80 -11.62 12.16 -19.95
N SER A 81 -11.17 11.38 -18.96
CA SER A 81 -12.06 10.56 -18.14
C SER A 81 -12.84 11.36 -17.08
N MET A 82 -12.30 12.48 -16.61
CA MET A 82 -12.97 13.35 -15.62
C MET A 82 -14.06 14.22 -16.25
N GLN A 83 -13.91 14.59 -17.53
CA GLN A 83 -14.92 15.33 -18.29
C GLN A 83 -16.19 14.50 -18.53
N ASN A 84 -16.05 13.20 -18.79
CA ASN A 84 -17.20 12.32 -19.07
C ASN A 84 -18.09 12.02 -17.84
N SER A 85 -17.56 12.10 -16.62
CA SER A 85 -18.31 11.80 -15.38
C SER A 85 -19.12 12.98 -14.83
N ALA A 86 -18.97 14.17 -15.43
CA ALA A 86 -19.67 15.39 -15.01
C ALA A 86 -20.89 15.73 -15.89
N GLU A 87 -21.13 14.95 -16.95
CA GLU A 87 -22.23 15.16 -17.92
C GLU A 87 -23.43 14.20 -17.72
N GLU A 88 -23.47 13.42 -16.63
CA GLU A 88 -24.63 12.64 -16.17
C GLU A 88 -25.17 13.18 -14.83
#